data_AF-A0A9X5BKE2-F1
#
_entry.id   AF-A0A9X5BKE2-F1
#
_cell.length_a   1.000
_cell.length_b   1.000
_cell.length_c   1.000
_cell.angle_alpha   90.00
_cell.angle_beta   90.00
_cell.angle_gamma   90.00
#
_symmetry.space_group_name_H-M   'P 1'
#
loop_
_entity.id
_entity.type
_entity.pdbx_description
1 polymer ?
#
loop_
_entity_poly.entity_id
_entity_poly.type
_entity_poly.pdbx_seq_one_letter_code
_entity_poly.pdbx_strand_id
1 'polypeptide(L)'
;MSQNYTPEFKKKIVRLHEEEGRTYKSITAEYGVSKASISKWCSEFSKECQAKAQTNPDAPNEMELMKENLRLRKELEDARKENLFLKKAGGILCEGNRLEAYRFIEQHHKEFGVRWLLRRLGICPNAYYNYRKHRKADYYTQKEKIKEQIEEIYHSHNGVDGYRSMTAYLERRGYSYSQTTIRKYMNGELGLHSIVRPKKPGTKPGKPHKVFDNKLNQDFHADKPNQKWCTDFTYLFLRNGDVRYNCAIIDLYDRSVVASVTDKHITSDLAVRTLQKALDSQHLTKGGLLLHSDQGSQYTSKAFIEYCESVHVAQSMSKAGYPYDNAPMERYFNTLKNECTKLYEFRTDEELYQAVEEFAYVTYNHVRPHSYNGYRTPYQARTAA
;
A
#
# COMPACT_ATOMS: atom_id res chain seq x y z
N MET A 1 15.73 -41.16 64.95
CA MET A 1 16.99 -40.79 65.65
C MET A 1 17.23 -39.31 65.44
N SER A 2 17.43 -38.53 66.50
CA SER A 2 17.80 -37.11 66.39
C SER A 2 19.20 -37.02 65.77
N GLN A 3 19.30 -36.64 64.50
CA GLN A 3 20.59 -36.27 63.91
C GLN A 3 21.04 -34.97 64.59
N ASN A 4 21.98 -35.09 65.53
CA ASN A 4 22.58 -33.94 66.19
C ASN A 4 23.64 -33.33 65.26
N TYR A 5 23.28 -32.24 64.59
CA TYR A 5 24.21 -31.48 63.77
C TYR A 5 25.04 -30.53 64.61
N THR A 6 26.34 -30.45 64.34
CA THR A 6 27.26 -29.53 65.02
C THR A 6 26.90 -28.06 64.72
N PRO A 7 27.16 -27.12 65.64
CA PRO A 7 26.94 -25.69 65.40
C PRO A 7 27.64 -25.17 64.13
N GLU A 8 28.85 -25.67 63.86
CA GLU A 8 29.62 -25.34 62.65
C GLU A 8 28.91 -25.80 61.37
N PHE A 9 28.33 -27.00 61.37
CA PHE A 9 27.56 -27.51 60.23
C PHE A 9 26.31 -26.68 59.99
N LYS A 10 25.57 -26.33 61.06
CA LYS A 10 24.39 -25.45 60.95
C LYS A 10 24.77 -24.09 60.35
N LYS A 11 25.87 -23.48 60.84
CA LYS A 11 26.39 -22.20 60.32
C LYS A 11 26.80 -22.30 58.85
N LYS A 12 27.44 -23.40 58.44
CA LYS A 12 27.77 -23.67 57.02
C LYS A 12 26.51 -23.73 56.14
N ILE A 13 25.47 -24.41 56.58
CA ILE A 13 24.21 -24.53 55.83
C ILE A 13 23.50 -23.19 55.70
N VAL A 14 23.49 -22.38 56.76
CA VAL A 14 22.95 -21.01 56.72
C VAL A 14 23.75 -20.15 55.74
N ARG A 15 25.08 -20.22 55.77
CA ARG A 15 25.97 -19.51 54.83
C ARG A 15 25.69 -19.87 53.37
N LEU A 16 25.53 -21.16 53.06
CA LEU A 16 25.18 -21.64 51.71
C LEU A 16 23.85 -21.08 51.20
N HIS A 17 22.90 -20.77 52.10
CA HIS A 17 21.63 -20.17 51.73
C HIS A 17 21.70 -18.64 51.67
N GLU A 18 22.15 -17.99 52.74
CA GLU A 18 22.08 -16.53 52.93
C GLU A 18 23.19 -15.79 52.18
N GLU A 19 24.40 -16.38 52.04
CA GLU A 19 25.55 -15.77 51.37
C GLU A 19 25.70 -16.25 49.92
N GLU A 20 25.52 -17.56 49.67
CA GLU A 20 25.64 -18.12 48.31
C GLU A 20 24.31 -18.17 47.54
N GLY A 21 23.17 -17.96 48.21
CA GLY A 21 21.85 -17.92 47.55
C GLY A 21 21.32 -19.28 47.10
N ARG A 22 21.89 -20.40 47.58
CA ARG A 22 21.43 -21.74 47.17
C ARG A 22 20.01 -21.99 47.67
N THR A 23 19.18 -22.58 46.83
CA THR A 23 17.80 -22.92 47.23
C THR A 23 17.79 -24.05 48.27
N TYR A 24 16.79 -24.05 49.15
CA TYR A 24 16.60 -25.15 50.11
C TYR A 24 16.52 -26.51 49.43
N LYS A 25 15.96 -26.59 48.22
CA LYS A 25 15.89 -27.84 47.44
C LYS A 25 17.28 -28.35 47.08
N SER A 26 18.17 -27.47 46.63
CA SER A 26 19.57 -27.83 46.30
C SER A 26 20.33 -28.32 47.54
N ILE A 27 20.23 -27.57 48.64
CA ILE A 27 20.91 -27.89 49.90
C ILE A 27 20.38 -29.21 50.49
N THR A 28 19.07 -29.45 50.42
CA THR A 28 18.45 -30.72 50.88
C THR A 28 18.98 -31.91 50.07
N ALA A 29 19.09 -31.76 48.75
CA ALA A 29 19.56 -32.83 47.86
C ALA A 29 21.05 -33.16 48.06
N GLU A 30 21.89 -32.15 48.32
CA GLU A 30 23.34 -32.32 48.47
C GLU A 30 23.75 -32.78 49.88
N TYR A 31 23.12 -32.22 50.93
CA TYR A 31 23.54 -32.44 52.32
C TYR A 31 22.59 -33.35 53.12
N GLY A 32 21.49 -33.81 52.52
CA GLY A 32 20.51 -34.70 53.17
C GLY A 32 19.73 -34.06 54.34
N VAL A 33 19.75 -32.73 54.46
CA VAL A 33 19.10 -31.97 55.54
C VAL A 33 17.67 -31.61 55.16
N SER A 34 16.72 -31.76 56.08
CA SER A 34 15.33 -31.37 55.81
C SER A 34 15.16 -29.85 55.62
N LYS A 35 14.24 -29.44 54.73
CA LYS A 35 13.88 -28.03 54.51
C LYS A 35 13.47 -27.32 55.81
N ALA A 36 12.78 -28.01 56.71
CA ALA A 36 12.36 -27.48 58.00
C ALA A 36 13.56 -27.18 58.91
N SER A 37 14.57 -28.06 58.91
CA SER A 37 15.82 -27.85 59.66
C SER A 37 16.60 -26.63 59.14
N ILE A 38 16.73 -26.49 57.81
CA ILE A 38 17.42 -25.35 57.20
C ILE A 38 16.73 -24.03 57.57
N SER A 39 15.40 -23.97 57.42
CA SER A 39 14.62 -22.77 57.77
C SER A 39 14.73 -22.41 59.25
N LYS A 40 14.69 -23.42 60.14
CA LYS A 40 14.89 -23.23 61.57
C LYS A 40 16.27 -22.64 61.88
N TRP A 41 17.34 -23.18 61.29
CA TRP A 41 18.70 -22.68 61.52
C TRP A 41 18.91 -21.27 60.98
N CYS A 42 18.33 -20.92 59.83
CA CYS A 42 18.35 -19.53 59.34
C CYS A 42 17.67 -18.56 60.32
N SER A 43 16.52 -18.97 60.90
CA SER A 43 15.80 -18.15 61.88
C SER A 43 16.54 -18.01 63.20
N GLU A 44 17.11 -19.12 63.72
CA GLU A 44 17.94 -19.12 64.94
C GLU A 44 19.17 -18.22 64.76
N PHE A 45 19.90 -18.38 63.64
CA PHE A 45 21.07 -17.56 63.31
C PHE A 45 20.72 -16.07 63.16
N SER A 46 19.58 -15.74 62.53
CA SER A 46 19.10 -14.35 62.44
C SER A 46 18.86 -13.72 63.81
N LYS A 47 18.29 -14.47 64.75
CA LYS A 47 18.01 -13.98 66.12
C LYS A 47 19.30 -13.80 66.92
N GLU A 48 20.24 -14.73 66.78
CA GLU A 48 21.56 -14.62 67.43
C GLU A 48 22.34 -13.39 66.94
N CYS A 49 22.32 -13.11 65.64
CA CYS A 49 22.94 -11.90 65.08
C CYS A 49 22.27 -10.61 65.58
N GLN A 50 20.94 -10.58 65.70
CA GLN A 50 20.21 -9.43 66.24
C GLN A 50 20.52 -9.18 67.72
N ALA A 51 20.57 -10.23 68.54
CA ALA A 51 20.92 -10.12 69.96
C ALA A 51 22.35 -9.59 70.14
N LYS A 52 23.30 -10.07 69.33
CA LYS A 52 24.70 -9.61 69.36
C LYS A 52 24.85 -8.14 68.95
N ALA A 53 24.10 -7.70 67.93
CA ALA A 53 24.09 -6.31 67.48
C ALA A 53 23.51 -5.35 68.53
N GLN A 54 22.55 -5.80 69.35
CA GLN A 54 22.01 -5.00 70.47
C GLN A 54 23.03 -4.85 71.62
N THR A 55 23.85 -5.88 71.86
CA THR A 55 24.86 -5.85 72.93
C THR A 55 26.16 -5.14 72.55
N ASN A 56 26.50 -5.09 71.26
CA ASN A 56 27.70 -4.44 70.76
C ASN A 56 27.41 -3.78 69.40
N PRO A 57 26.99 -2.50 69.39
CA PRO A 57 26.58 -1.80 68.17
C PRO A 57 27.70 -1.63 67.14
N ASP A 58 28.97 -1.63 67.58
CA ASP A 58 30.13 -1.40 66.72
C ASP A 58 30.64 -2.69 66.04
N ALA A 59 30.11 -3.86 66.41
CA ALA A 59 30.49 -5.14 65.81
C ALA A 59 29.73 -5.40 64.49
N PRO A 60 30.39 -5.86 63.41
CA PRO A 60 29.72 -6.16 62.15
C PRO A 60 28.64 -7.23 62.30
N ASN A 61 27.41 -6.92 61.86
CA ASN A 61 26.32 -7.88 61.84
C ASN A 61 26.56 -8.95 60.76
N GLU A 62 26.94 -10.16 61.17
CA GLU A 62 27.30 -11.26 60.29
C GLU A 62 26.17 -11.64 59.30
N MET A 63 24.90 -11.50 59.70
CA MET A 63 23.76 -11.76 58.83
C MET A 63 23.61 -10.70 57.72
N GLU A 64 23.81 -9.42 58.05
CA GLU A 64 23.80 -8.33 57.06
C GLU A 64 24.95 -8.49 56.08
N LEU A 65 26.13 -8.86 56.58
CA LEU A 65 27.30 -9.13 55.75
C LEU A 65 27.05 -10.29 54.78
N MET A 66 26.38 -11.37 55.21
CA MET A 66 26.00 -12.49 54.33
C MET A 66 25.01 -12.04 53.24
N LYS A 67 24.00 -11.26 53.59
CA LYS A 67 23.02 -10.70 52.63
C LYS A 67 23.66 -9.76 51.63
N GLU A 68 24.59 -8.91 52.08
CA GLU A 68 25.32 -7.99 51.20
C GLU A 68 26.26 -8.75 50.26
N ASN A 69 26.95 -9.79 50.75
CA ASN A 69 27.75 -10.67 49.90
C ASN A 69 26.91 -11.37 48.83
N LEU A 70 25.70 -11.84 49.17
CA LEU A 70 24.77 -12.40 48.20
C LEU A 70 24.36 -11.37 47.16
N ARG A 71 24.09 -10.12 47.58
CA ARG A 71 23.77 -9.02 46.68
C ARG A 71 24.93 -8.73 45.72
N LEU A 72 26.14 -8.53 46.25
CA LEU A 72 27.34 -8.26 45.45
C LEU A 72 27.66 -9.40 44.48
N ARG A 73 27.48 -10.66 44.90
CA ARG A 73 27.64 -11.82 44.02
C ARG A 73 26.64 -11.80 42.86
N LYS A 74 25.37 -11.46 43.12
CA LYS A 74 24.34 -11.32 42.08
C LYS A 74 24.67 -10.16 41.13
N GLU A 75 25.05 -9.01 41.66
CA GLU A 75 25.45 -7.85 40.85
C GLU A 75 26.66 -8.17 39.97
N LEU A 76 27.64 -8.90 40.50
CA LEU A 76 28.82 -9.33 39.76
C LEU A 76 28.48 -10.36 38.67
N GLU A 77 27.59 -11.30 38.95
CA GLU A 77 27.09 -12.25 37.94
C GLU A 77 26.32 -11.52 36.82
N ASP A 78 25.45 -10.57 37.18
CA ASP A 78 24.71 -9.77 36.21
C ASP A 78 25.64 -8.87 35.38
N ALA A 79 26.65 -8.25 36.00
CA ALA A 79 27.66 -7.46 35.30
C ALA A 79 28.52 -8.31 34.35
N ARG A 80 28.86 -9.55 34.73
CA ARG A 80 29.55 -10.50 33.86
C ARG A 80 28.68 -10.90 32.67
N LYS A 81 27.40 -11.21 32.90
CA LYS A 81 26.42 -11.48 31.84
C LYS A 81 26.27 -10.29 30.91
N GLU A 82 26.21 -9.07 31.45
CA GLU A 82 26.10 -7.85 30.66
C GLU A 82 27.32 -7.64 29.75
N ASN A 83 28.53 -7.80 30.28
CA ASN A 83 29.75 -7.73 29.48
C ASN A 83 29.78 -8.76 28.35
N LEU A 84 29.36 -10.00 28.65
CA LEU A 84 29.29 -11.06 27.65
C LEU A 84 28.22 -10.79 26.59
N PHE A 85 27.07 -10.23 27.00
CA PHE A 85 26.02 -9.79 26.10
C PHE A 85 26.53 -8.71 25.15
N LEU A 86 27.17 -7.66 25.66
CA LEU A 86 27.69 -6.56 24.83
C LEU A 86 28.74 -7.04 23.81
N LYS A 87 29.61 -7.98 24.19
CA LYS A 87 30.56 -8.61 23.27
C LYS A 87 29.90 -9.37 22.13
N LYS A 88 28.74 -9.99 22.37
CA LYS A 88 28.02 -10.82 21.39
C LYS A 88 26.94 -10.06 20.62
N ALA A 89 26.37 -9.01 21.20
CA ALA A 89 25.23 -8.26 20.67
C ALA A 89 25.64 -7.06 19.79
N GLY A 90 26.95 -6.81 19.61
CA GLY A 90 27.47 -5.64 18.90
C GLY A 90 26.93 -5.44 17.48
N GLY A 91 26.62 -6.50 16.74
CA GLY A 91 26.00 -6.39 15.41
C GLY A 91 24.51 -6.06 15.43
N ILE A 92 23.76 -6.62 16.40
CA ILE A 92 22.30 -6.53 16.46
C ILE A 92 21.81 -5.19 17.00
N LEU A 93 22.55 -4.61 17.96
CA LEU A 93 22.23 -3.31 18.54
C LEU A 93 22.40 -2.16 17.54
N CYS A 94 23.17 -2.37 16.46
CA CYS A 94 23.41 -1.38 15.42
C CYS A 94 22.35 -1.39 14.32
N GLU A 95 21.82 -2.56 13.94
CA GLU A 95 20.96 -2.70 12.76
C GLU A 95 19.45 -2.58 13.04
N GLY A 96 19.02 -2.50 14.31
CA GLY A 96 17.61 -2.22 14.66
C GLY A 96 16.59 -3.26 14.16
N ASN A 97 17.04 -4.39 13.60
CA ASN A 97 16.20 -5.40 12.99
C ASN A 97 15.59 -6.33 14.05
N ARG A 98 14.27 -6.25 14.22
CA ARG A 98 13.54 -7.06 15.21
C ARG A 98 13.67 -8.57 14.97
N LEU A 99 13.86 -9.00 13.72
CA LEU A 99 14.03 -10.41 13.37
C LEU A 99 15.38 -10.95 13.85
N GLU A 100 16.45 -10.17 13.71
CA GLU A 100 17.79 -10.53 14.21
C GLU A 100 17.81 -10.60 15.73
N ALA A 101 17.12 -9.68 16.40
CA ALA A 101 16.94 -9.75 17.84
C ALA A 101 16.25 -11.06 18.28
N TYR A 102 15.26 -11.55 17.52
CA TYR A 102 14.65 -12.86 17.80
C TYR A 102 15.60 -14.03 17.55
N ARG A 103 16.34 -14.03 16.43
CA ARG A 103 17.35 -15.06 16.12
C ARG A 103 18.43 -15.14 17.20
N PHE A 104 18.88 -13.99 17.70
CA PHE A 104 19.85 -13.92 18.80
C PHE A 104 19.32 -14.53 20.10
N ILE A 105 18.05 -14.25 20.45
CA ILE A 105 17.42 -14.87 21.60
C ILE A 105 17.40 -16.40 21.44
N GLU A 106 17.04 -16.91 20.26
CA GLU A 106 17.04 -18.36 20.00
C GLU A 106 18.42 -18.99 20.13
N GLN A 107 19.48 -18.31 19.66
CA GLN A 107 20.85 -18.82 19.76
C GLN A 107 21.39 -18.80 21.20
N HIS A 108 21.08 -17.75 21.97
CA HIS A 108 21.75 -17.48 23.26
C HIS A 108 20.85 -17.68 24.49
N HIS A 109 19.59 -18.10 24.34
CA HIS A 109 18.67 -18.25 25.46
C HIS A 109 19.13 -19.22 26.56
N LYS A 110 19.93 -20.24 26.23
CA LYS A 110 20.48 -21.18 27.21
C LYS A 110 21.55 -20.55 28.10
N GLU A 111 22.29 -19.59 27.56
CA GLU A 111 23.43 -18.94 28.21
C GLU A 111 22.99 -17.78 29.11
N PHE A 112 22.05 -16.95 28.64
CA PHE A 112 21.61 -15.75 29.38
C PHE A 112 20.22 -15.91 30.02
N GLY A 113 19.39 -16.82 29.51
CA GLY A 113 17.99 -16.96 29.87
C GLY A 113 17.07 -16.03 29.06
N VAL A 114 15.96 -16.60 28.55
CA VAL A 114 14.98 -15.88 27.69
C VAL A 114 14.49 -14.58 28.34
N ARG A 115 14.07 -14.63 29.62
CA ARG A 115 13.52 -13.46 30.32
C ARG A 115 14.55 -12.35 30.50
N TRP A 116 15.82 -12.69 30.67
CA TRP A 116 16.89 -11.73 30.81
C TRP A 116 17.13 -11.01 29.48
N LEU A 117 17.26 -11.78 28.38
CA LEU A 117 17.46 -11.23 27.03
C LEU A 117 16.30 -10.35 26.57
N LEU A 118 15.05 -10.78 26.83
CA LEU A 118 13.86 -9.99 26.48
C LEU A 118 13.85 -8.63 27.18
N ARG A 119 14.23 -8.57 28.46
CA ARG A 119 14.35 -7.30 29.19
C ARG A 119 15.45 -6.43 28.59
N ARG A 120 16.62 -7.01 28.31
CA ARG A 120 17.77 -6.25 27.82
C ARG A 120 17.56 -5.69 26.42
N LEU A 121 16.85 -6.42 25.56
CA LEU A 121 16.51 -6.01 24.20
C LEU A 121 15.21 -5.17 24.12
N GLY A 122 14.54 -4.90 25.24
CA GLY A 122 13.27 -4.15 25.26
C GLY A 122 12.10 -4.86 24.55
N ILE A 123 12.14 -6.20 24.47
CA ILE A 123 11.15 -7.00 23.74
C ILE A 123 10.11 -7.57 24.70
N CYS A 124 8.83 -7.26 24.44
CA CYS A 124 7.72 -7.88 25.16
C CYS A 124 7.69 -9.41 24.94
N PRO A 125 7.55 -10.24 26.01
CA PRO A 125 7.52 -11.70 25.88
C PRO A 125 6.48 -12.21 24.87
N ASN A 126 5.29 -11.60 24.85
CA ASN A 126 4.23 -11.97 23.92
C ASN A 126 4.67 -11.83 22.44
N ALA A 127 5.44 -10.78 22.12
CA ALA A 127 5.93 -10.58 20.76
C ALA A 127 6.91 -11.68 20.33
N TYR A 128 7.83 -12.08 21.22
CA TYR A 128 8.77 -13.18 20.97
C TYR A 128 8.05 -14.53 20.82
N TYR A 129 7.09 -14.84 21.68
CA TYR A 129 6.35 -16.10 21.56
C TYR A 129 5.38 -16.12 20.36
N ASN A 130 4.83 -14.98 19.95
CA ASN A 130 4.06 -14.88 18.71
C ASN A 130 4.94 -15.16 17.48
N TYR A 131 6.18 -14.66 17.47
CA TYR A 131 7.19 -15.00 16.46
C TYR A 131 7.50 -16.49 16.48
N ARG A 132 7.86 -17.05 17.64
CA ARG A 132 8.26 -18.46 17.78
C ARG A 132 7.15 -19.45 17.44
N LYS A 133 5.89 -19.05 17.62
CA LYS A 133 4.70 -19.85 17.26
C LYS A 133 4.21 -19.58 15.84
N HIS A 134 4.92 -18.76 15.06
CA HIS A 134 4.54 -18.37 13.71
C HIS A 134 3.08 -17.90 13.57
N ARG A 135 2.54 -17.22 14.58
CA ARG A 135 1.10 -16.87 14.62
C ARG A 135 0.63 -15.91 13.54
N LYS A 136 1.58 -15.29 12.81
CA LYS A 136 1.31 -14.41 11.67
C LYS A 136 1.66 -15.05 10.32
N ALA A 137 1.99 -16.34 10.28
CA ALA A 137 2.35 -17.02 9.04
C ALA A 137 1.27 -16.81 7.96
N ASP A 138 0.02 -17.13 8.27
CA ASP A 138 -1.10 -16.97 7.34
C ASP A 138 -1.28 -15.52 6.86
N TYR A 139 -1.08 -14.54 7.76
CA TYR A 139 -1.11 -13.13 7.39
C TYR A 139 -0.01 -12.77 6.39
N TYR A 140 1.22 -13.24 6.61
CA TYR A 140 2.33 -12.98 5.69
C TYR A 140 2.14 -13.72 4.36
N THR A 141 1.69 -14.97 4.38
CA THR A 141 1.35 -15.72 3.17
C THR A 141 0.29 -15.01 2.35
N GLN A 142 -0.79 -14.56 2.99
CA GLN A 142 -1.84 -13.80 2.30
C GLN A 142 -1.30 -12.47 1.77
N LYS A 143 -0.47 -11.77 2.54
CA LYS A 143 0.14 -10.51 2.12
C LYS A 143 1.03 -10.68 0.89
N GLU A 144 1.88 -11.70 0.87
CA GLU A 144 2.74 -11.98 -0.30
C GLU A 144 1.91 -12.39 -1.52
N LYS A 145 0.86 -13.21 -1.33
CA LYS A 145 -0.10 -13.51 -2.39
C LYS A 145 -0.73 -12.25 -3.00
N ILE A 146 -1.11 -11.27 -2.18
CA ILE A 146 -1.65 -10.00 -2.69
C ILE A 146 -0.60 -9.19 -3.44
N LYS A 147 0.66 -9.19 -2.99
CA LYS A 147 1.75 -8.51 -3.70
C LYS A 147 2.00 -9.13 -5.07
N GLU A 148 2.04 -10.45 -5.15
CA GLU A 148 2.16 -11.17 -6.43
C GLU A 148 1.02 -10.77 -7.39
N GLN A 149 -0.22 -10.66 -6.89
CA GLN A 149 -1.36 -10.20 -7.69
C GLN A 149 -1.21 -8.73 -8.13
N ILE A 150 -0.67 -7.85 -7.28
CA ILE A 150 -0.37 -6.46 -7.64
C ILE A 150 0.66 -6.41 -8.77
N GLU A 151 1.75 -7.17 -8.65
CA GLU A 151 2.81 -7.23 -9.67
C GLU A 151 2.28 -7.77 -10.99
N GLU A 152 1.54 -8.87 -10.95
CA GLU A 152 0.94 -9.50 -12.13
C GLU A 152 0.04 -8.51 -12.89
N ILE A 153 -0.91 -7.86 -12.20
CA ILE A 153 -1.79 -6.86 -12.81
C ILE A 153 -0.97 -5.70 -13.36
N TYR A 154 -0.04 -5.17 -12.55
CA TYR A 154 0.77 -4.02 -12.93
C TYR A 154 1.56 -4.26 -14.21
N HIS A 155 2.24 -5.40 -14.33
CA HIS A 155 3.02 -5.75 -15.51
C HIS A 155 2.14 -6.10 -16.70
N SER A 156 1.00 -6.78 -16.50
CA SER A 156 0.04 -7.06 -17.57
C SER A 156 -0.54 -5.79 -18.21
N HIS A 157 -0.61 -4.70 -17.44
CA HIS A 157 -1.08 -3.39 -17.90
C HIS A 157 0.07 -2.39 -18.14
N ASN A 158 1.30 -2.88 -18.38
CA ASN A 158 2.47 -2.08 -18.76
C ASN A 158 2.85 -0.97 -17.75
N GLY A 159 2.54 -1.17 -16.46
CA GLY A 159 2.88 -0.24 -15.39
C GLY A 159 2.09 1.07 -15.37
N VAL A 160 0.97 1.11 -16.11
CA VAL A 160 0.09 2.28 -16.20
C VAL A 160 -0.63 2.55 -14.88
N ASP A 161 -1.00 1.48 -14.18
CA ASP A 161 -1.90 1.55 -13.06
C ASP A 161 -1.31 2.21 -11.82
N GLY A 162 -2.17 2.94 -11.13
CA GLY A 162 -1.88 3.44 -9.79
C GLY A 162 -2.68 2.68 -8.74
N TYR A 163 -2.36 2.90 -7.47
CA TYR A 163 -3.00 2.20 -6.35
C TYR A 163 -4.55 2.26 -6.36
N ARG A 164 -5.15 3.33 -6.92
CA ARG A 164 -6.63 3.46 -7.00
C ARG A 164 -7.25 2.51 -8.01
N SER A 165 -6.70 2.40 -9.23
CA SER A 165 -7.17 1.42 -10.22
C SER A 165 -6.81 0.01 -9.80
N MET A 166 -5.60 -0.19 -9.25
CA MET A 166 -5.16 -1.47 -8.68
C MET A 166 -6.13 -2.01 -7.63
N THR A 167 -6.65 -1.13 -6.74
CA THR A 167 -7.66 -1.53 -5.75
C THR A 167 -8.92 -2.11 -6.42
N ALA A 168 -9.41 -1.46 -7.47
CA ALA A 168 -10.59 -1.94 -8.20
C ALA A 168 -10.33 -3.26 -8.94
N TYR A 169 -9.14 -3.45 -9.52
CA TYR A 169 -8.79 -4.72 -10.16
C TYR A 169 -8.67 -5.87 -9.17
N LEU A 170 -8.05 -5.63 -8.01
CA LEU A 170 -7.95 -6.61 -6.94
C LEU A 170 -9.33 -7.00 -6.41
N GLU A 171 -10.23 -6.04 -6.25
CA GLU A 171 -11.62 -6.29 -5.84
C GLU A 171 -12.34 -7.19 -6.85
N ARG A 172 -12.15 -6.98 -8.15
CA ARG A 172 -12.68 -7.86 -9.22
C ARG A 172 -12.10 -9.28 -9.16
N ARG A 173 -10.89 -9.46 -8.64
CA ARG A 173 -10.28 -10.78 -8.38
C ARG A 173 -10.66 -11.38 -7.01
N GLY A 174 -11.59 -10.73 -6.28
CA GLY A 174 -12.07 -11.20 -4.98
C GLY A 174 -11.22 -10.74 -3.78
N TYR A 175 -10.30 -9.80 -3.98
CA TYR A 175 -9.44 -9.27 -2.91
C TYR A 175 -9.88 -7.87 -2.49
N SER A 176 -10.57 -7.79 -1.35
CA SER A 176 -11.02 -6.51 -0.79
C SER A 176 -9.99 -5.92 0.18
N TYR A 177 -9.37 -4.80 -0.20
CA TYR A 177 -8.41 -4.06 0.61
C TYR A 177 -8.62 -2.55 0.48
N SER A 178 -8.27 -1.81 1.53
CA SER A 178 -8.30 -0.35 1.48
C SER A 178 -7.27 0.21 0.48
N GLN A 179 -7.60 1.35 -0.14
CA GLN A 179 -6.67 2.06 -1.03
C GLN A 179 -5.33 2.39 -0.33
N THR A 180 -5.37 2.67 0.98
CA THR A 180 -4.17 2.94 1.78
C THR A 180 -3.29 1.70 1.91
N THR A 181 -3.88 0.51 2.08
CA THR A 181 -3.15 -0.75 2.14
C THR A 181 -2.50 -1.06 0.80
N ILE A 182 -3.26 -0.95 -0.29
CA ILE A 182 -2.73 -1.18 -1.64
C ILE A 182 -1.61 -0.19 -1.95
N ARG A 183 -1.78 1.10 -1.61
CA ARG A 183 -0.71 2.10 -1.75
C ARG A 183 0.54 1.72 -0.96
N LYS A 184 0.40 1.23 0.28
CA LYS A 184 1.53 0.79 1.09
C LYS A 184 2.27 -0.37 0.44
N TYR A 185 1.55 -1.40 0.00
CA TYR A 185 2.17 -2.58 -0.63
C TYR A 185 2.80 -2.21 -1.97
N MET A 186 2.05 -1.56 -2.85
CA MET A 186 2.49 -1.17 -4.19
C MET A 186 3.66 -0.19 -4.15
N ASN A 187 3.50 0.97 -3.51
CA ASN A 187 4.52 2.02 -3.55
C ASN A 187 5.61 1.85 -2.50
N GLY A 188 5.22 1.43 -1.29
CA GLY A 188 6.13 1.42 -0.14
C GLY A 188 6.97 0.15 -0.04
N GLU A 189 6.40 -1.00 -0.36
CA GLU A 189 7.08 -2.29 -0.21
C GLU A 189 7.60 -2.85 -1.54
N LEU A 190 6.85 -2.70 -2.64
CA LEU A 190 7.24 -3.16 -3.97
C LEU A 190 7.95 -2.09 -4.82
N GLY A 191 7.83 -0.80 -4.45
CA GLY A 191 8.41 0.29 -5.22
C GLY A 191 7.76 0.53 -6.60
N LEU A 192 6.54 0.03 -6.81
CA LEU A 192 5.80 0.19 -8.05
C LEU A 192 5.04 1.53 -8.07
N HIS A 193 5.18 2.28 -9.16
CA HIS A 193 4.56 3.58 -9.34
C HIS A 193 4.06 3.76 -10.77
N SER A 194 2.84 4.30 -10.94
CA SER A 194 2.28 4.62 -12.26
C SER A 194 3.22 5.51 -13.08
N ILE A 195 3.62 5.05 -14.27
CA ILE A 195 4.67 5.68 -15.09
C ILE A 195 4.20 6.91 -15.90
N VAL A 196 2.93 7.29 -15.80
CA VAL A 196 2.25 7.96 -16.93
C VAL A 196 1.82 9.41 -16.71
N ARG A 197 2.21 10.07 -15.61
CA ARG A 197 1.69 11.40 -15.26
C ARG A 197 2.74 12.50 -15.19
N PRO A 198 3.26 12.99 -16.33
CA PRO A 198 4.00 14.26 -16.37
C PRO A 198 3.04 15.45 -16.16
N LYS A 199 3.48 16.46 -15.40
CA LYS A 199 2.74 17.72 -15.18
C LYS A 199 2.80 18.58 -16.45
N LYS A 200 1.64 19.00 -16.97
CA LYS A 200 1.58 19.89 -18.15
C LYS A 200 1.85 21.35 -17.78
N PRO A 201 2.60 22.12 -18.59
CA PRO A 201 2.60 23.58 -18.52
C PRO A 201 1.28 24.15 -19.08
N GLY A 202 0.85 25.30 -18.54
CA GLY A 202 -0.40 25.95 -18.93
C GLY A 202 -0.39 26.52 -20.35
N THR A 203 -1.55 26.54 -21.00
CA THR A 203 -1.74 27.04 -22.38
C THR A 203 -2.51 28.37 -22.36
N LYS A 204 -2.19 29.29 -23.29
CA LYS A 204 -2.90 30.58 -23.45
C LYS A 204 -3.98 30.48 -24.54
N PRO A 205 -5.16 31.10 -24.38
CA PRO A 205 -6.25 31.02 -25.34
C PRO A 205 -5.98 31.86 -26.61
N GLY A 206 -6.43 31.35 -27.76
CA GLY A 206 -6.44 32.03 -29.08
C GLY A 206 -7.76 32.76 -29.37
N LYS A 207 -7.86 33.42 -30.54
CA LYS A 207 -9.02 34.25 -30.92
C LYS A 207 -10.18 33.42 -31.52
N PRO A 208 -11.46 33.82 -31.32
CA PRO A 208 -12.65 33.04 -31.68
C PRO A 208 -12.99 33.05 -33.18
N HIS A 209 -13.63 31.98 -33.66
CA HIS A 209 -14.39 31.94 -34.91
C HIS A 209 -15.83 31.40 -34.64
N LYS A 210 -16.76 31.75 -35.53
CA LYS A 210 -18.23 31.52 -35.57
C LYS A 210 -18.88 30.74 -34.39
N VAL A 211 -19.84 31.38 -33.72
CA VAL A 211 -20.42 30.96 -32.42
C VAL A 211 -21.73 30.18 -32.58
N PHE A 212 -21.78 28.97 -32.04
CA PHE A 212 -23.02 28.30 -31.64
C PHE A 212 -23.21 28.46 -30.13
N ASP A 213 -24.46 28.50 -29.65
CA ASP A 213 -24.73 28.62 -28.21
C ASP A 213 -24.22 27.39 -27.45
N ASN A 214 -23.60 27.63 -26.29
CA ASN A 214 -23.22 26.56 -25.37
C ASN A 214 -24.49 26.05 -24.66
N LYS A 215 -25.11 25.01 -25.22
CA LYS A 215 -26.30 24.35 -24.65
C LYS A 215 -25.94 23.38 -23.53
N LEU A 216 -24.72 22.85 -23.53
CA LEU A 216 -24.25 21.92 -22.49
C LEU A 216 -24.03 22.63 -21.15
N ASN A 217 -23.50 23.86 -21.16
CA ASN A 217 -23.26 24.68 -19.96
C ASN A 217 -22.55 23.93 -18.82
N GLN A 218 -21.57 23.08 -19.16
CA GLN A 218 -20.81 22.23 -18.23
C GLN A 218 -21.67 21.20 -17.44
N ASP A 219 -22.93 21.00 -17.83
CA ASP A 219 -23.75 19.90 -17.34
C ASP A 219 -23.35 18.59 -18.06
N PHE A 220 -22.26 18.02 -17.57
CA PHE A 220 -21.69 16.77 -18.06
C PHE A 220 -22.43 15.52 -17.59
N HIS A 221 -23.56 15.66 -16.89
CA HIS A 221 -24.39 14.54 -16.46
C HIS A 221 -25.44 14.24 -17.53
N ALA A 222 -25.73 12.95 -17.74
CA ALA A 222 -26.84 12.49 -18.57
C ALA A 222 -27.57 11.38 -17.81
N ASP A 223 -28.89 11.33 -17.90
CA ASP A 223 -29.70 10.36 -17.16
C ASP A 223 -29.79 9.02 -17.89
N LYS A 224 -29.66 9.04 -19.21
CA LYS A 224 -29.70 7.85 -20.08
C LYS A 224 -28.56 7.86 -21.08
N PRO A 225 -28.13 6.67 -21.55
CA PRO A 225 -27.23 6.57 -22.69
C PRO A 225 -27.74 7.38 -23.89
N ASN A 226 -26.80 7.94 -24.64
CA ASN A 226 -27.01 8.60 -25.92
C ASN A 226 -27.86 9.88 -25.90
N GLN A 227 -27.95 10.54 -24.74
CA GLN A 227 -28.58 11.87 -24.64
C GLN A 227 -27.61 13.01 -24.96
N LYS A 228 -26.36 12.89 -24.49
CA LYS A 228 -25.33 13.91 -24.64
C LYS A 228 -24.01 13.26 -24.97
N TRP A 229 -23.44 13.63 -26.11
CA TRP A 229 -22.10 13.23 -26.53
C TRP A 229 -21.18 14.43 -26.53
N CYS A 230 -19.91 14.20 -26.18
CA CYS A 230 -18.84 15.17 -26.45
C CYS A 230 -17.93 14.62 -27.55
N THR A 231 -17.43 15.51 -28.40
CA THR A 231 -16.45 15.23 -29.45
C THR A 231 -15.33 16.23 -29.42
N ASP A 232 -14.14 15.79 -29.81
CA ASP A 232 -12.96 16.64 -29.97
C ASP A 232 -11.90 15.92 -30.84
N PHE A 233 -10.87 16.65 -31.25
CA PHE A 233 -9.71 16.12 -31.97
C PHE A 233 -8.48 16.04 -31.07
N THR A 234 -7.58 15.11 -31.39
CA THR A 234 -6.26 15.09 -30.77
C THR A 234 -5.15 14.71 -31.74
N TYR A 235 -3.99 15.29 -31.49
CA TYR A 235 -2.76 15.06 -32.25
C TYR A 235 -2.03 13.84 -31.70
N LEU A 236 -1.67 12.93 -32.61
CA LEU A 236 -0.89 11.73 -32.38
C LEU A 236 0.35 11.80 -33.27
N PHE A 237 1.46 11.21 -32.82
CA PHE A 237 2.76 11.33 -33.49
C PHE A 237 3.31 9.95 -33.81
N LEU A 238 3.79 9.79 -35.05
CA LEU A 238 4.62 8.66 -35.45
C LEU A 238 6.09 8.91 -35.07
N ARG A 239 6.89 7.85 -35.08
CA ARG A 239 8.31 7.87 -34.73
C ARG A 239 9.13 8.82 -35.62
N ASN A 240 8.73 8.98 -36.87
CA ASN A 240 9.38 9.90 -37.83
C ASN A 240 8.97 11.37 -37.64
N GLY A 241 8.08 11.68 -36.69
CA GLY A 241 7.57 13.03 -36.43
C GLY A 241 6.28 13.38 -37.19
N ASP A 242 5.80 12.50 -38.07
CA ASP A 242 4.55 12.73 -38.79
C ASP A 242 3.36 12.76 -37.82
N VAL A 243 2.42 13.65 -38.10
CA VAL A 243 1.22 13.84 -37.29
C VAL A 243 0.05 13.06 -37.87
N ARG A 244 -0.69 12.40 -36.99
CA ARG A 244 -2.03 11.84 -37.24
C ARG A 244 -3.03 12.51 -36.31
N TYR A 245 -4.28 12.51 -36.73
CA TYR A 245 -5.37 13.16 -36.02
C TYR A 245 -6.42 12.11 -35.67
N ASN A 246 -6.75 12.02 -34.39
CA ASN A 246 -7.85 11.19 -33.92
C ASN A 246 -9.04 12.09 -33.58
N CYS A 247 -10.20 11.78 -34.14
CA CYS A 247 -11.48 12.31 -33.72
C CYS A 247 -12.18 11.24 -32.88
N ALA A 248 -12.62 11.60 -31.68
CA ALA A 248 -13.31 10.68 -30.79
C ALA A 248 -14.58 11.30 -30.24
N ILE A 249 -15.58 10.44 -30.02
CA ILE A 249 -16.87 10.78 -29.44
C ILE A 249 -17.05 9.92 -28.20
N ILE A 250 -17.34 10.58 -27.07
CA ILE A 250 -17.69 9.91 -25.81
C ILE A 250 -19.12 10.23 -25.41
N ASP A 251 -19.77 9.26 -24.78
CA ASP A 251 -21.06 9.45 -24.14
C ASP A 251 -20.89 9.98 -22.72
N LEU A 252 -21.63 11.03 -22.37
CA LEU A 252 -21.53 11.64 -21.04
C LEU A 252 -22.23 10.82 -19.95
N TYR A 253 -23.12 9.89 -20.31
CA TYR A 253 -23.80 8.99 -19.38
C TYR A 253 -22.83 8.10 -18.59
N ASP A 254 -21.91 7.44 -19.28
CA ASP A 254 -21.00 6.43 -18.70
C ASP A 254 -19.52 6.65 -19.06
N ARG A 255 -19.23 7.70 -19.84
CA ARG A 255 -17.91 8.04 -20.38
C ARG A 255 -17.37 7.03 -21.39
N SER A 256 -18.19 6.17 -21.96
CA SER A 256 -17.74 5.24 -23.01
C SER A 256 -17.39 5.98 -24.29
N VAL A 257 -16.36 5.50 -24.99
CA VAL A 257 -16.04 5.92 -26.35
C VAL A 257 -17.02 5.22 -27.29
N VAL A 258 -17.89 5.98 -27.94
CA VAL A 258 -18.88 5.45 -28.91
C VAL A 258 -18.34 5.44 -30.34
N ALA A 259 -17.38 6.33 -30.63
CA ALA A 259 -16.60 6.30 -31.86
C ALA A 259 -15.21 6.88 -31.69
N SER A 260 -14.27 6.35 -32.45
CA SER A 260 -12.91 6.84 -32.61
C SER A 260 -12.45 6.50 -34.03
N VAL A 261 -11.95 7.52 -34.73
CA VAL A 261 -11.44 7.42 -36.10
C VAL A 261 -10.14 8.23 -36.19
N THR A 262 -9.09 7.62 -36.75
CA THR A 262 -7.77 8.25 -36.91
C THR A 262 -7.47 8.44 -38.40
N ASP A 263 -6.87 9.58 -38.75
CA ASP A 263 -6.52 9.92 -40.13
C ASP A 263 -5.25 10.79 -40.22
N LYS A 264 -4.74 10.96 -41.44
CA LYS A 264 -3.61 11.85 -41.80
C LYS A 264 -3.97 13.32 -41.74
N HIS A 265 -5.24 13.65 -41.91
CA HIS A 265 -5.69 15.03 -42.07
C HIS A 265 -6.83 15.39 -41.11
N ILE A 266 -6.75 16.57 -40.51
CA ILE A 266 -7.78 17.13 -39.64
C ILE A 266 -8.86 17.84 -40.47
N THR A 267 -9.80 17.07 -41.01
CA THR A 267 -10.85 17.54 -41.92
C THR A 267 -12.24 17.48 -41.29
N SER A 268 -13.19 18.23 -41.85
CA SER A 268 -14.61 18.08 -41.52
C SER A 268 -15.14 16.70 -41.91
N ASP A 269 -14.64 16.09 -42.99
CA ASP A 269 -14.93 14.71 -43.38
C ASP A 269 -14.60 13.72 -42.25
N LEU A 270 -13.44 13.88 -41.58
CA LEU A 270 -13.09 13.03 -40.43
C LEU A 270 -14.10 13.19 -39.28
N ALA A 271 -14.56 14.41 -39.00
CA ALA A 271 -15.62 14.64 -38.01
C ALA A 271 -16.95 13.97 -38.42
N VAL A 272 -17.36 14.10 -39.68
CA VAL A 272 -18.57 13.48 -40.23
C VAL A 272 -18.49 11.95 -40.13
N ARG A 273 -17.41 11.33 -40.59
CA ARG A 273 -17.22 9.87 -40.51
C ARG A 273 -17.22 9.37 -39.08
N THR A 274 -16.66 10.13 -38.14
CA THR A 274 -16.66 9.74 -36.71
C THR A 274 -18.08 9.79 -36.15
N LEU A 275 -18.86 10.82 -36.47
CA LEU A 275 -20.26 10.92 -36.04
C LEU A 275 -21.11 9.81 -36.68
N GLN A 276 -20.93 9.53 -37.97
CA GLN A 276 -21.59 8.41 -38.65
C GLN A 276 -21.29 7.09 -37.95
N LYS A 277 -20.01 6.79 -37.68
CA LYS A 277 -19.58 5.58 -36.95
C LYS A 277 -20.26 5.46 -35.57
N ALA A 278 -20.43 6.58 -34.85
CA ALA A 278 -21.10 6.59 -33.55
C ALA A 278 -22.61 6.32 -33.67
N LEU A 279 -23.29 6.95 -34.63
CA LEU A 279 -24.72 6.77 -34.85
C LEU A 279 -25.04 5.32 -35.25
N ASP A 280 -24.22 4.74 -36.13
CA ASP A 280 -24.36 3.37 -36.59
C ASP A 280 -24.12 2.37 -35.45
N SER A 281 -23.11 2.62 -34.60
CA SER A 281 -22.77 1.72 -33.49
C SER A 281 -23.80 1.71 -32.36
N GLN A 282 -24.50 2.83 -32.16
CA GLN A 282 -25.50 2.98 -31.09
C GLN A 282 -26.94 2.71 -31.54
N HIS A 283 -27.16 2.42 -32.83
CA HIS A 283 -28.48 2.15 -33.43
C HIS A 283 -29.55 3.20 -33.07
N LEU A 284 -29.17 4.48 -33.04
CA LEU A 284 -30.07 5.54 -32.58
C LEU A 284 -31.15 5.85 -33.61
N THR A 285 -32.40 5.88 -33.17
CA THR A 285 -33.49 6.52 -33.91
C THR A 285 -33.29 8.03 -33.89
N LYS A 286 -33.55 8.67 -35.04
CA LYS A 286 -33.34 10.11 -35.29
C LYS A 286 -33.98 10.99 -34.19
N GLY A 287 -33.19 11.91 -33.64
CA GLY A 287 -33.63 12.99 -32.75
C GLY A 287 -33.25 12.82 -31.26
N GLY A 288 -33.09 13.94 -30.55
CA GLY A 288 -32.90 13.98 -29.10
C GLY A 288 -31.45 13.87 -28.59
N LEU A 289 -30.47 13.68 -29.47
CA LEU A 289 -29.06 13.66 -29.13
C LEU A 289 -28.44 15.07 -29.22
N LEU A 290 -27.78 15.49 -28.14
CA LEU A 290 -26.93 16.68 -28.09
C LEU A 290 -25.47 16.28 -28.38
N LEU A 291 -24.85 16.86 -29.40
CA LEU A 291 -23.42 16.72 -29.66
C LEU A 291 -22.69 18.02 -29.28
N HIS A 292 -21.78 17.92 -28.32
CA HIS A 292 -20.97 19.03 -27.84
C HIS A 292 -19.55 18.98 -28.38
N SER A 293 -19.06 20.05 -28.99
CA SER A 293 -17.69 20.18 -29.50
C SER A 293 -17.04 21.49 -29.06
N ASP A 294 -15.75 21.66 -29.37
CA ASP A 294 -15.14 22.99 -29.36
C ASP A 294 -15.55 23.80 -30.62
N GLN A 295 -14.98 24.99 -30.79
CA GLN A 295 -15.21 25.86 -31.95
C GLN A 295 -14.21 25.62 -33.10
N GLY A 296 -13.67 24.40 -33.22
CA GLY A 296 -12.78 24.02 -34.31
C GLY A 296 -13.40 24.27 -35.68
N SER A 297 -12.57 24.58 -36.68
CA SER A 297 -13.02 24.86 -38.05
C SER A 297 -13.72 23.66 -38.69
N GLN A 298 -13.40 22.45 -38.24
CA GLN A 298 -14.00 21.19 -38.67
C GLN A 298 -15.47 21.10 -38.25
N TYR A 299 -15.77 21.42 -36.98
CA TYR A 299 -17.12 21.38 -36.43
C TYR A 299 -17.99 22.58 -36.85
N THR A 300 -17.38 23.73 -37.13
CA THR A 300 -18.08 24.92 -37.64
C THR A 300 -18.23 24.93 -39.18
N SER A 301 -17.73 23.90 -39.86
CA SER A 301 -17.81 23.78 -41.32
C SER A 301 -19.25 23.56 -41.81
N LYS A 302 -19.57 24.09 -42.99
CA LYS A 302 -20.89 23.91 -43.61
C LYS A 302 -21.24 22.42 -43.77
N ALA A 303 -20.28 21.61 -44.23
CA ALA A 303 -20.48 20.18 -44.42
C ALA A 303 -20.85 19.44 -43.11
N PHE A 304 -20.18 19.77 -42.00
CA PHE A 304 -20.49 19.14 -40.71
C PHE A 304 -21.85 19.61 -40.17
N ILE A 305 -22.18 20.89 -40.35
CA ILE A 305 -23.46 21.45 -39.94
C ILE A 305 -24.62 20.80 -40.69
N GLU A 306 -24.55 20.77 -42.02
CA GLU A 306 -25.57 20.15 -42.88
C GLU A 306 -25.72 18.65 -42.57
N TYR A 307 -24.62 17.97 -42.28
CA TYR A 307 -24.66 16.57 -41.88
C TYR A 307 -25.40 16.39 -40.55
N CYS A 308 -25.06 17.15 -39.50
CA CYS A 308 -25.75 17.09 -38.20
C CYS A 308 -27.26 17.36 -38.33
N GLU A 309 -27.65 18.34 -39.16
CA GLU A 309 -29.06 18.64 -39.44
C GLU A 309 -29.76 17.46 -40.12
N SER A 310 -29.11 16.80 -41.09
CA SER A 310 -29.66 15.64 -41.81
C SER A 310 -29.92 14.42 -40.93
N VAL A 311 -29.16 14.27 -39.84
CA VAL A 311 -29.29 13.19 -38.85
C VAL A 311 -30.01 13.62 -37.56
N HIS A 312 -30.54 14.85 -37.52
CA HIS A 312 -31.28 15.43 -36.39
C HIS A 312 -30.48 15.46 -35.07
N VAL A 313 -29.18 15.72 -35.16
CA VAL A 313 -28.29 15.90 -34.00
C VAL A 313 -28.22 17.39 -33.66
N ALA A 314 -28.55 17.72 -32.41
CA ALA A 314 -28.46 19.10 -31.92
C ALA A 314 -27.01 19.43 -31.58
N GLN A 315 -26.43 20.41 -32.27
CA GLN A 315 -25.09 20.88 -31.95
C GLN A 315 -25.09 21.84 -30.75
N SER A 316 -24.04 21.72 -29.95
CA SER A 316 -23.63 22.64 -28.89
C SER A 316 -22.13 22.88 -29.02
N MET A 317 -21.67 24.11 -28.78
CA MET A 317 -20.23 24.38 -28.80
C MET A 317 -19.75 25.08 -27.52
N SER A 318 -18.54 24.74 -27.10
CA SER A 318 -17.81 25.43 -26.03
C SER A 318 -17.61 26.90 -26.35
N LYS A 319 -17.36 27.74 -25.33
CA LYS A 319 -16.88 29.10 -25.55
C LYS A 319 -15.43 29.07 -26.05
N ALA A 320 -15.08 29.98 -26.95
CA ALA A 320 -13.69 30.12 -27.41
C ALA A 320 -12.72 30.32 -26.23
N GLY A 321 -11.64 29.53 -26.23
CA GLY A 321 -10.60 29.61 -25.20
C GLY A 321 -11.02 29.11 -23.83
N TYR A 322 -12.12 28.35 -23.72
CA TYR A 322 -12.65 27.81 -22.47
C TYR A 322 -12.56 26.26 -22.44
N PRO A 323 -11.37 25.68 -22.16
CA PRO A 323 -11.14 24.23 -22.17
C PRO A 323 -12.08 23.45 -21.24
N TYR A 324 -12.52 24.10 -20.15
CA TYR A 324 -13.41 23.50 -19.16
C TYR A 324 -14.78 23.09 -19.73
N ASP A 325 -15.23 23.71 -20.81
CA ASP A 325 -16.53 23.39 -21.43
C ASP A 325 -16.53 22.02 -22.10
N ASN A 326 -15.35 21.45 -22.43
CA ASN A 326 -15.19 20.11 -23.00
C ASN A 326 -14.30 19.21 -22.12
N ALA A 327 -14.27 19.45 -20.80
CA ALA A 327 -13.42 18.74 -19.85
C ALA A 327 -13.47 17.19 -19.92
N PRO A 328 -14.61 16.54 -20.20
CA PRO A 328 -14.66 15.10 -20.41
C PRO A 328 -13.76 14.60 -21.56
N MET A 329 -13.73 15.32 -22.70
CA MET A 329 -12.86 14.98 -23.82
C MET A 329 -11.40 15.21 -23.49
N GLU A 330 -11.07 16.33 -22.83
CA GLU A 330 -9.71 16.56 -22.36
C GLU A 330 -9.23 15.43 -21.43
N ARG A 331 -10.13 14.95 -20.57
CA ARG A 331 -9.83 13.83 -19.67
C ARG A 331 -9.60 12.54 -20.44
N TYR A 332 -10.44 12.24 -21.43
CA TYR A 332 -10.29 11.08 -22.30
C TYR A 332 -8.95 11.13 -23.06
N PHE A 333 -8.64 12.22 -23.76
CA PHE A 333 -7.40 12.32 -24.53
C PHE A 333 -6.15 12.35 -23.67
N ASN A 334 -6.21 12.93 -22.47
CA ASN A 334 -5.12 12.77 -21.50
C ASN A 334 -4.90 11.30 -21.14
N THR A 335 -5.99 10.53 -20.99
CA THR A 335 -5.92 9.10 -20.69
C THR A 335 -5.36 8.34 -21.88
N LEU A 336 -5.89 8.51 -23.10
CA LEU A 336 -5.39 7.89 -24.33
C LEU A 336 -3.90 8.17 -24.53
N LYS A 337 -3.47 9.43 -24.43
CA LYS A 337 -2.07 9.78 -24.69
C LYS A 337 -1.12 9.20 -23.66
N ASN A 338 -1.52 9.27 -22.40
CA ASN A 338 -0.70 8.75 -21.32
C ASN A 338 -0.68 7.22 -21.42
N GLU A 339 -1.82 6.58 -21.37
CA GLU A 339 -1.96 5.13 -21.16
C GLU A 339 -1.82 4.30 -22.44
N CYS A 340 -1.67 4.94 -23.61
CA CYS A 340 -1.40 4.28 -24.88
C CYS A 340 -0.23 4.96 -25.61
N THR A 341 -0.42 6.17 -26.13
CA THR A 341 0.49 6.65 -27.18
C THR A 341 1.85 7.16 -26.70
N LYS A 342 2.03 7.41 -25.41
CA LYS A 342 3.34 7.74 -24.82
C LYS A 342 4.12 6.52 -24.33
N LEU A 343 3.47 5.36 -24.27
CA LEU A 343 4.12 4.11 -23.85
C LEU A 343 4.86 3.43 -25.02
N TYR A 344 4.49 3.76 -26.25
CA TYR A 344 4.96 3.09 -27.45
C TYR A 344 5.41 4.10 -28.51
N GLU A 345 6.35 3.68 -29.36
CA GLU A 345 6.69 4.37 -30.60
C GLU A 345 6.02 3.65 -31.77
N PHE A 346 5.26 4.38 -32.59
CA PHE A 346 4.57 3.82 -33.77
C PHE A 346 5.34 4.16 -35.04
N ARG A 347 5.58 3.16 -35.89
CA ARG A 347 6.34 3.34 -37.14
C ARG A 347 5.43 3.52 -38.35
N THR A 348 4.24 2.95 -38.31
CA THR A 348 3.27 2.96 -39.42
C THR A 348 1.92 3.53 -38.98
N ASP A 349 1.10 3.87 -39.97
CA ASP A 349 -0.26 4.35 -39.74
C ASP A 349 -1.11 3.25 -39.11
N GLU A 350 -1.02 2.05 -39.66
CA GLU A 350 -1.77 0.88 -39.25
C GLU A 350 -1.50 0.52 -37.79
N GLU A 351 -0.23 0.53 -37.36
CA GLU A 351 0.15 0.28 -35.96
C GLU A 351 -0.51 1.28 -35.00
N LEU A 352 -0.45 2.57 -35.34
CA LEU A 352 -1.05 3.62 -34.51
C LEU A 352 -2.57 3.51 -34.50
N TYR A 353 -3.20 3.25 -35.66
CA TYR A 353 -4.65 3.22 -35.80
C TYR A 353 -5.23 2.04 -35.02
N GLN A 354 -4.62 0.86 -35.16
CA GLN A 354 -5.01 -0.33 -34.42
C GLN A 354 -4.85 -0.11 -32.91
N ALA A 355 -3.72 0.45 -32.45
CA ALA A 355 -3.49 0.69 -31.02
C ALA A 355 -4.51 1.67 -30.42
N VAL A 356 -4.86 2.74 -31.14
CA VAL A 356 -5.88 3.71 -30.69
C VAL A 356 -7.27 3.08 -30.66
N GLU A 357 -7.61 2.27 -31.67
CA GLU A 357 -8.90 1.56 -31.73
C GLU A 357 -9.04 0.52 -30.61
N GLU A 358 -8.02 -0.31 -30.43
CA GLU A 358 -7.96 -1.30 -29.35
C GLU A 358 -8.01 -0.61 -27.98
N PHE A 359 -7.27 0.48 -27.80
CA PHE A 359 -7.33 1.24 -26.56
C PHE A 359 -8.74 1.77 -26.30
N ALA A 360 -9.38 2.39 -27.29
CA ALA A 360 -10.69 3.00 -27.14
C ALA A 360 -11.77 1.97 -26.78
N TYR A 361 -11.87 0.90 -27.57
CA TYR A 361 -12.98 -0.04 -27.44
C TYR A 361 -12.69 -1.19 -26.50
N VAL A 362 -11.46 -1.70 -26.41
CA VAL A 362 -11.14 -2.82 -25.52
C VAL A 362 -10.68 -2.30 -24.16
N THR A 363 -9.56 -1.59 -24.12
CA THR A 363 -8.94 -1.20 -22.86
C THR A 363 -9.79 -0.21 -22.08
N TYR A 364 -10.17 0.91 -22.70
CA TYR A 364 -10.85 2.01 -22.03
C TYR A 364 -12.31 1.67 -21.68
N ASN A 365 -13.07 1.09 -22.62
CA ASN A 365 -14.48 0.77 -22.38
C ASN A 365 -14.71 -0.51 -21.57
N HIS A 366 -13.92 -1.58 -21.76
CA HIS A 366 -14.19 -2.89 -21.15
C HIS A 366 -13.28 -3.27 -19.99
N VAL A 367 -12.03 -2.77 -19.94
CA VAL A 367 -11.06 -3.18 -18.90
C VAL A 367 -10.91 -2.11 -17.83
N ARG A 368 -10.71 -0.85 -18.23
CA ARG A 368 -10.26 0.23 -17.35
C ARG A 368 -11.34 0.67 -16.34
N PRO A 369 -11.07 0.64 -15.03
CA PRO A 369 -11.94 1.23 -14.02
C PRO A 369 -12.11 2.73 -14.24
N HIS A 370 -13.35 3.21 -14.18
CA HIS A 370 -13.65 4.62 -14.38
C HIS A 370 -14.24 5.24 -13.12
N SER A 371 -13.56 6.25 -12.55
CA SER A 371 -13.97 6.84 -11.25
C SER A 371 -15.34 7.50 -11.29
N TYR A 372 -15.75 8.04 -12.45
CA TYR A 372 -17.10 8.60 -12.64
C TYR A 372 -18.20 7.54 -12.44
N ASN A 373 -17.90 6.27 -12.76
CA ASN A 373 -18.84 5.15 -12.68
C ASN A 373 -18.72 4.36 -11.36
N GLY A 374 -18.06 4.92 -10.35
CA GLY A 374 -17.72 4.19 -9.12
C GLY A 374 -16.75 3.04 -9.37
N TYR A 375 -15.78 3.22 -10.28
CA TYR A 375 -14.77 2.21 -10.67
C TYR A 375 -15.30 1.00 -11.46
N ARG A 376 -16.58 0.99 -11.84
CA ARG A 376 -17.06 0.18 -12.97
C ARG A 376 -16.42 0.67 -14.27
N THR A 377 -16.28 -0.22 -15.24
CA THR A 377 -15.87 0.18 -16.60
C THR A 377 -17.01 0.92 -17.28
N PRO A 378 -16.75 1.77 -18.30
CA PRO A 378 -17.81 2.42 -19.07
C PRO A 378 -18.86 1.43 -19.59
N TYR A 379 -18.42 0.27 -20.10
CA TYR A 379 -19.34 -0.78 -20.55
C TYR A 379 -20.21 -1.35 -19.42
N GLN A 380 -19.62 -1.65 -18.26
CA GLN A 380 -20.38 -2.15 -17.10
C GLN A 380 -21.40 -1.13 -16.57
N ALA A 381 -21.09 0.17 -16.69
CA ALA A 381 -22.03 1.22 -16.33
C ALA A 381 -23.18 1.31 -17.35
N ARG A 382 -22.86 1.21 -18.65
CA ARG A 382 -23.85 1.20 -19.74
C ARG A 382 -24.85 0.06 -19.61
N THR A 383 -24.38 -1.15 -19.33
CA THR A 383 -25.23 -2.36 -19.28
C THR A 383 -26.00 -2.51 -17.99
N ALA A 384 -25.70 -1.69 -16.97
CA ALA A 384 -26.46 -1.65 -15.72
C ALA A 384 -27.64 -0.67 -15.77
N ALA A 385 -27.79 0.08 -16.87
CA ALA A 385 -28.90 0.99 -17.17
C ALA A 385 -30.08 0.22 -17.78
#